data_AF-A0A6J5F258-F1
#
_entry.id   AF-A0A6J5F258-F1
#
_cell.length_a   1.000
_cell.length_b   1.000
_cell.length_c   1.000
_cell.angle_alpha   90.00
_cell.angle_beta   90.00
_cell.angle_gamma   90.00
#
_symmetry.space_group_name_H-M   'P 1'
#
loop_
_entity.id
_entity.type
_entity.pdbx_description
1 polymer ?
#
loop_
_entity_poly.entity_id
_entity_poly.type
_entity_poly.pdbx_seq_one_letter_code
_entity_poly.pdbx_strand_id
1 'polypeptide(L)' 'MEFKDIDLGDKRLNRRAVLLAEQLSGSPSASIPEACGGWAGTAAAYRFLAQDKLEWSELFGLRHDSR' A
#
# COMPACT_ATOMS: atom_id res chain seq x y z
N MET A 1 1.55 -15.01 4.04
CA MET A 1 1.81 -13.84 3.18
C MET A 1 0.94 -12.74 3.75
N GLU A 2 1.57 -11.74 4.38
CA GLU A 2 0.97 -10.78 5.33
C GLU A 2 -0.23 -9.98 4.81
N PHE A 3 -0.49 -9.97 3.49
CA PHE A 3 -1.53 -9.14 2.87
C PHE A 3 -2.65 -9.92 2.17
N LYS A 4 -2.77 -11.24 2.40
CA LYS A 4 -3.79 -12.07 1.71
C LYS A 4 -5.23 -11.66 2.05
N ASP A 5 -5.45 -11.13 3.24
CA ASP A 5 -6.78 -10.80 3.76
C ASP A 5 -7.05 -9.28 3.79
N ILE A 6 -6.23 -8.48 3.08
CA ILE A 6 -6.45 -7.02 3.01
C ILE A 6 -7.71 -6.71 2.20
N ASP A 7 -8.62 -5.94 2.79
CA ASP A 7 -9.79 -5.40 2.10
C ASP A 7 -9.87 -3.88 2.28
N LEU A 8 -9.48 -3.16 1.23
CA LEU A 8 -9.53 -1.70 1.16
C LEU A 8 -10.78 -1.19 0.42
N GLY A 9 -11.79 -2.05 0.22
CA GLY A 9 -13.02 -1.70 -0.49
C GLY A 9 -12.87 -1.56 -2.02
N ASP A 10 -11.65 -1.63 -2.58
CA ASP A 10 -11.38 -1.72 -4.02
C ASP A 10 -10.31 -2.78 -4.31
N LYS A 11 -10.68 -3.81 -5.09
CA LYS A 11 -9.78 -4.93 -5.48
C LYS A 11 -8.49 -4.46 -6.17
N ARG A 12 -8.51 -3.32 -6.87
CA ARG A 12 -7.33 -2.74 -7.51
C ARG A 12 -6.38 -2.11 -6.48
N LEU A 13 -6.92 -1.58 -5.38
CA LEU A 13 -6.12 -1.09 -4.26
C LEU A 13 -5.49 -2.26 -3.50
N ASN A 14 -6.26 -3.33 -3.23
CA ASN A 14 -5.73 -4.52 -2.55
C ASN A 14 -4.53 -5.10 -3.31
N ARG A 15 -4.67 -5.28 -4.65
CA ARG A 15 -3.54 -5.73 -5.49
C ARG A 15 -2.33 -4.81 -5.44
N ARG A 16 -2.56 -3.49 -5.36
CA ARG A 16 -1.46 -2.52 -5.33
C ARG A 16 -0.76 -2.49 -3.99
N ALA A 17 -1.50 -2.64 -2.89
CA ALA A 17 -0.93 -2.77 -1.56
C ALA A 17 0.03 -3.96 -1.49
N VAL A 18 -0.39 -5.12 -2.01
CA VAL A 18 0.45 -6.32 -2.10
C VAL A 18 1.71 -6.07 -2.94
N LEU A 19 1.55 -5.51 -4.16
CA LEU A 19 2.67 -5.22 -5.05
C LEU A 19 3.70 -4.27 -4.40
N LEU A 20 3.23 -3.18 -3.78
CA LEU A 20 4.10 -2.21 -3.11
C LEU A 20 4.82 -2.85 -1.93
N ALA A 21 4.13 -3.68 -1.14
CA ALA A 21 4.76 -4.40 -0.04
C ALA A 21 5.86 -5.35 -0.54
N GLU A 22 5.62 -6.10 -1.61
CA GLU A 22 6.63 -6.96 -2.24
C GLU A 22 7.86 -6.14 -2.70
N GLN A 23 7.63 -5.06 -3.46
CA GLN A 23 8.68 -4.19 -3.98
C GLN A 23 9.53 -3.55 -2.88
N LEU A 24 8.89 -3.00 -1.85
CA LEU A 24 9.58 -2.34 -0.74
C LEU A 24 10.27 -3.36 0.18
N SER A 25 9.69 -4.56 0.37
CA SER A 25 10.32 -5.61 1.17
C SER A 25 11.60 -6.16 0.52
N GLY A 26 11.68 -6.15 -0.82
CA GLY A 26 12.88 -6.57 -1.55
C GLY A 26 14.07 -5.63 -1.40
N SER A 27 13.84 -4.35 -1.10
CA SER A 27 14.89 -3.37 -0.80
C SER A 27 14.40 -2.29 0.17
N PRO A 28 14.36 -2.58 1.49
CA PRO A 28 13.73 -1.70 2.49
C PRO A 28 14.37 -0.31 2.63
N SER A 29 15.63 -0.18 2.22
CA SER A 29 16.38 1.09 2.24
C SER A 29 16.33 1.85 0.92
N ALA A 30 15.76 1.26 -0.15
CA ALA A 30 15.57 1.95 -1.41
C ALA A 30 14.46 3.00 -1.28
N SER A 31 14.62 4.09 -2.03
CA SER A 31 13.53 5.06 -2.17
C SER A 31 12.34 4.47 -2.95
N ILE A 32 11.12 5.01 -2.77
CA ILE A 32 9.95 4.56 -3.55
C ILE A 32 10.21 4.59 -5.07
N PRO A 33 10.79 5.64 -5.66
CA PRO A 33 11.12 5.65 -7.08
C PRO A 33 12.06 4.52 -7.51
N GLU A 34 13.04 4.20 -6.66
CA GLU A 34 14.04 3.16 -6.88
C GLU A 34 13.44 1.75 -6.78
N ALA A 35 12.60 1.50 -5.76
CA ALA A 35 11.95 0.21 -5.56
C ALA A 35 10.85 -0.10 -6.60
N CYS A 36 10.19 0.93 -7.14
CA CYS A 36 9.04 0.77 -8.05
C CYS A 36 9.40 0.68 -9.55
N GLY A 37 10.68 0.70 -9.92
CA GLY A 37 11.14 0.32 -11.28
C GLY A 37 10.75 1.27 -12.41
N GLY A 38 10.60 2.57 -12.12
CA GLY A 38 10.36 3.62 -13.13
C GLY A 38 9.04 4.38 -12.98
N TRP A 39 8.83 5.36 -13.85
CA TRP A 39 7.80 6.40 -13.68
C TRP A 39 6.37 5.86 -13.46
N ALA A 40 5.95 4.86 -14.23
CA ALA A 40 4.62 4.29 -14.10
C ALA A 40 4.39 3.65 -12.71
N GLY A 41 5.39 2.92 -12.20
CA GLY A 41 5.36 2.32 -10.87
C GLY A 41 5.39 3.38 -9.78
N THR A 42 6.31 4.34 -9.88
CA THR A 42 6.44 5.45 -8.93
C THR A 42 5.16 6.27 -8.84
N ALA A 43 4.55 6.64 -9.97
CA ALA A 43 3.30 7.39 -9.99
C ALA A 43 2.14 6.57 -9.39
N ALA A 44 2.10 5.26 -9.64
CA ALA A 44 1.09 4.38 -9.06
C ALA A 44 1.25 4.24 -7.53
N ALA A 45 2.48 4.20 -7.04
CA ALA A 45 2.82 4.18 -5.62
C ALA A 45 2.38 5.46 -4.92
N TYR A 46 2.77 6.63 -5.44
CA TYR A 46 2.36 7.90 -4.85
C TYR A 46 0.85 8.11 -4.88
N ARG A 47 0.17 7.75 -5.98
CA ARG A 47 -1.30 7.81 -6.05
C ARG A 47 -1.98 6.87 -5.05
N PHE A 48 -1.35 5.76 -4.70
CA PHE A 48 -1.86 4.85 -3.67
C PHE A 48 -1.65 5.42 -2.27
N LEU A 49 -0.49 6.01 -1.99
CA LEU A 49 -0.16 6.57 -0.69
C LEU A 49 -0.85 7.91 -0.41
N ALA A 50 -1.23 8.65 -1.45
CA ALA A 50 -1.87 9.97 -1.36
C ALA A 50 -3.39 9.92 -1.56
N GLN A 51 -4.02 8.75 -1.42
CA GLN A 51 -5.46 8.62 -1.62
C GLN A 51 -6.24 8.90 -0.33
N ASP A 52 -7.22 9.80 -0.41
CA ASP A 52 -8.00 10.27 0.76
C ASP A 52 -9.04 9.26 1.29
N LYS A 53 -9.23 8.13 0.61
CA LYS A 53 -10.20 7.10 0.98
C LYS A 53 -9.63 6.03 1.92
N LEU A 54 -8.31 6.04 2.16
CA LEU A 54 -7.61 5.20 3.11
C LEU A 54 -7.37 6.07 4.33
N GLU A 55 -8.21 5.90 5.34
CA GLU A 55 -7.81 6.34 6.66
C GLU A 55 -6.64 5.46 7.12
N TRP A 56 -5.57 6.07 7.61
CA TRP A 56 -4.37 5.31 8.04
C TRP A 56 -4.71 4.27 9.11
N SER A 57 -5.77 4.48 9.88
CA SER A 57 -6.33 3.52 10.83
C SER A 57 -6.81 2.22 10.17
N GLU A 58 -7.36 2.27 8.95
CA GLU A 58 -7.79 1.10 8.19
C GLU A 58 -6.59 0.28 7.71
N LEU A 59 -5.50 0.94 7.31
CA LEU A 59 -4.26 0.29 6.90
C LEU A 59 -3.56 -0.42 8.08
N PHE A 60 -3.52 0.21 9.26
CA PHE A 60 -2.89 -0.36 10.46
C PHE A 60 -3.82 -1.29 11.26
N GLY A 61 -5.04 -1.54 10.79
CA GLY A 61 -6.01 -2.39 11.49
C GLY A 61 -6.41 -1.85 12.88
N LEU A 62 -6.19 -0.56 13.14
CA LEU A 62 -6.61 0.12 14.36
C LEU A 62 -8.11 0.38 14.28
N ARG A 63 -8.89 -0.69 14.43
CA ARG A 63 -10.30 -0.60 14.77
C ARG A 63 -10.37 0.03 16.17
N HIS A 64 -10.59 1.33 16.23
CA HIS A 64 -11.16 1.98 17.40
C HIS A 64 -12.55 1.38 17.62
N ASP A 65 -12.62 0.27 18.35
CA ASP A 65 -13.88 -0.19 18.91
C ASP A 65 -14.19 0.73 20.09
N SER A 66 -14.89 1.82 19.82
CA SER A 66 -15.55 2.61 20.87
C SER A 66 -16.83 1.88 21.27
N ARG A 67 -16.70 0.98 22.24
CA ARG A 67 -17.79 0.55 23.11
C ARG A 67 -17.38 0.69 24.57
#